data_AF-A0A0Q5N0J9-F1
#
_entry.id   AF-A0A0Q5N0J9-F1
#
_cell.length_a   1.000
_cell.length_b   1.000
_cell.length_c   1.000
_cell.angle_alpha   90.00
_cell.angle_beta   90.00
_cell.angle_gamma   90.00
#
_symmetry.space_group_name_H-M   'P 1'
#
loop_
_entity.id
_entity.type
_entity.pdbx_description
1 polymer ?
#
loop_
_entity_poly.entity_id
_entity_poly.type
_entity_poly.pdbx_seq_one_letter_code
_entity_poly.pdbx_strand_id
1 'polypeptide(L)'
;MADSNRALLLRKSGHDAGWWAAQGREAGLRNDAELRNWMRDRHGITGYAQYAVSWEMFGYPEFMLRDADELIDAQYAGHPGLRPIADALLAWAAETEGVEMQLRKGYVSLHSPRRKFAQVTRANNTSVDLTLRLDAPAEGRLSAVKVRDGDFFDRKVRLTSAEDVDDDVLGFLAEALHQNS
;
A
#
# COMPACT_ATOMS: atom_id res chain seq x y z
N MET A 1 3.16 8.57 0.80
CA MET A 1 4.07 8.57 1.98
C MET A 1 5.36 9.35 1.73
N ALA A 2 5.93 9.27 0.51
CA ALA A 2 7.09 10.09 0.15
C ALA A 2 6.80 11.60 0.19
N ASP A 3 5.65 12.02 -0.35
CA ASP A 3 5.28 13.44 -0.41
C ASP A 3 4.99 14.04 0.97
N SER A 4 4.37 13.28 1.86
CA SER A 4 4.12 13.69 3.25
C SER A 4 5.43 13.90 4.03
N ASN A 5 6.46 13.09 3.76
CA ASN A 5 7.76 13.21 4.42
C ASN A 5 8.56 14.40 3.88
N ARG A 6 8.49 14.66 2.56
CA ARG A 6 9.11 15.84 1.92
C ARG A 6 8.49 17.14 2.42
N ALA A 7 7.16 17.22 2.52
CA ALA A 7 6.45 18.38 3.07
C ALA A 7 6.79 18.62 4.56
N LEU A 8 6.89 17.55 5.36
CA LEU A 8 7.27 17.64 6.76
C LEU A 8 8.71 18.15 6.95
N LEU A 9 9.64 17.67 6.12
CA LEU A 9 11.04 18.11 6.13
C LEU A 9 11.16 19.60 5.79
N LEU A 10 10.49 20.04 4.72
CA LEU A 10 10.48 21.44 4.31
C LEU A 10 9.96 22.35 5.43
N ARG A 11 8.85 21.97 6.08
CA ARG A 11 8.28 22.74 7.19
C ARG A 11 9.19 22.82 8.41
N LYS A 12 9.93 21.75 8.72
CA LYS A 12 10.78 21.69 9.92
C LYS A 12 12.16 22.32 9.73
N SER A 13 12.68 22.32 8.51
CA SER A 13 14.08 22.67 8.25
C SER A 13 14.25 23.87 7.33
N GLY A 14 13.18 24.33 6.67
CA GLY A 14 13.24 25.40 5.67
C GLY A 14 13.84 25.00 4.33
N HIS A 15 14.30 23.75 4.20
CA HIS A 15 14.96 23.23 3.00
C HIS A 15 14.36 21.90 2.57
N ASP A 16 14.36 21.66 1.26
CA ASP A 16 13.86 20.41 0.69
C ASP A 16 14.88 19.25 0.82
N ALA A 17 14.45 18.05 0.42
CA ALA A 17 15.29 16.86 0.50
C ALA A 17 16.53 16.93 -0.38
N GLY A 18 16.46 17.60 -1.55
CA GLY A 18 17.58 17.75 -2.47
C GLY A 18 18.70 18.60 -1.87
N TRP A 19 18.33 19.70 -1.23
CA TRP A 19 19.27 20.56 -0.49
C TRP A 19 19.98 19.78 0.62
N TRP A 20 19.22 19.05 1.45
CA TRP A 20 19.79 18.24 2.53
C TRP A 20 20.66 17.10 2.01
N ALA A 21 20.29 16.49 0.89
CA ALA A 21 21.09 15.45 0.25
C ALA A 21 22.43 16.01 -0.24
N ALA A 22 22.46 17.22 -0.81
CA ALA A 22 23.70 17.89 -1.19
C ALA A 22 24.60 18.13 0.02
N GLN A 23 24.05 18.65 1.12
CA GLN A 23 24.79 18.86 2.37
C GLN A 23 25.33 17.56 2.97
N GLY A 24 24.55 16.48 2.91
CA GLY A 24 24.99 15.17 3.38
C GLY A 24 26.13 14.58 2.53
N ARG A 25 26.10 14.78 1.19
CA ARG A 25 27.20 14.37 0.29
C ARG A 25 28.48 15.17 0.57
N GLU A 26 28.35 16.48 0.79
CA GLU A 26 29.46 17.36 1.16
C GLU A 26 30.07 16.98 2.52
N ALA A 27 29.24 16.58 3.48
CA ALA A 27 29.68 16.06 4.78
C ALA A 27 30.31 14.64 4.71
N GLY A 28 30.32 14.01 3.54
CA GLY A 28 30.94 12.69 3.32
C GLY A 28 30.18 11.52 3.93
N LEU A 29 28.87 11.67 4.18
CA LEU A 29 28.02 10.63 4.78
C LEU A 29 27.81 9.47 3.82
N ARG A 30 28.03 8.24 4.29
CA ARG A 30 28.09 7.05 3.43
C ARG A 30 26.90 6.12 3.60
N ASN A 31 26.12 6.28 4.65
CA ASN A 31 24.97 5.42 4.93
C ASN A 31 23.89 6.13 5.77
N ASP A 32 22.76 5.44 5.89
CA ASP A 32 21.56 5.93 6.55
C ASP A 32 21.75 6.24 8.04
N ALA A 33 22.56 5.44 8.74
CA ALA A 33 22.82 5.62 10.16
C ALA A 33 23.65 6.89 10.41
N GLU A 34 24.67 7.12 9.59
CA GLU A 34 25.48 8.35 9.61
C GLU A 34 24.63 9.58 9.32
N LEU A 35 23.75 9.51 8.31
CA LEU A 35 22.83 10.60 7.98
C LEU A 35 21.85 10.94 9.11
N ARG A 36 21.18 9.92 9.68
CA ARG A 36 20.22 10.15 10.76
C ARG A 36 20.88 10.69 12.02
N ASN A 37 22.11 10.26 12.31
CA ASN A 37 22.88 10.80 13.42
C ASN A 37 23.31 12.24 13.15
N TRP A 38 23.84 12.53 11.96
CA TRP A 38 24.26 13.87 11.56
C TRP A 38 23.11 14.88 11.58
N MET A 39 21.95 14.53 11.00
CA MET A 39 20.76 15.39 11.00
C MET A 39 20.19 15.63 12.40
N ARG A 40 20.21 14.62 13.28
CA ARG A 40 19.77 14.76 14.67
C ARG A 40 20.73 15.63 15.46
N ASP A 41 22.01 15.29 15.46
CA ASP A 41 23.00 15.82 16.40
C ASP A 41 23.44 17.24 16.00
N ARG A 42 23.47 17.55 14.70
CA ARG A 42 23.94 18.85 14.21
C ARG A 42 22.81 19.82 13.84
N HIS A 43 21.64 19.30 13.49
CA HIS A 43 20.54 20.10 12.94
C HIS A 43 19.21 19.91 13.68
N GLY A 44 19.14 19.03 14.69
CA GLY A 44 17.93 18.78 15.47
C GLY A 44 16.78 18.13 14.70
N ILE A 45 17.03 17.63 13.49
CA ILE A 45 16.00 17.05 12.62
C ILE A 45 15.91 15.56 12.94
N THR A 46 14.73 15.10 13.36
CA THR A 46 14.47 13.71 13.77
C THR A 46 13.20 13.13 13.14
N GLY A 47 13.10 11.80 13.18
CA GLY A 47 11.89 11.06 12.77
C GLY A 47 11.67 11.06 11.26
N TYR A 48 10.40 11.04 10.84
CA TYR A 48 10.01 10.81 9.43
C TYR A 48 10.59 11.80 8.40
N ALA A 49 11.02 13.00 8.83
CA ALA A 49 11.68 13.97 7.97
C ALA A 49 13.05 13.48 7.46
N GLN A 50 13.75 12.63 8.22
CA GLN A 50 15.06 12.09 7.82
C GLN A 50 14.96 11.12 6.64
N TYR A 51 13.82 10.41 6.51
CA TYR A 51 13.64 9.43 5.43
C TYR A 51 13.60 10.07 4.04
N ALA A 52 13.04 11.27 3.91
CA ALA A 52 13.03 11.98 2.64
C ALA A 52 14.45 12.28 2.13
N VAL A 53 15.38 12.64 3.04
CA VAL A 53 16.79 12.91 2.71
C VAL A 53 17.57 11.62 2.45
N SER A 54 17.32 10.60 3.28
CA SER A 54 17.87 9.25 3.11
C SER A 54 17.58 8.71 1.70
N TRP A 55 16.33 8.79 1.26
CA TRP A 55 15.93 8.31 -0.07
C TRP A 55 16.55 9.11 -1.21
N GLU A 56 16.72 10.41 -1.03
CA GLU A 56 17.35 11.29 -2.01
C GLU A 56 18.87 11.03 -2.13
N MET A 57 19.52 10.64 -1.03
CA MET A 57 20.96 10.38 -1.00
C MET A 57 21.32 8.98 -1.47
N PHE A 58 20.62 7.97 -0.95
CA PHE A 58 20.99 6.57 -1.05
C PHE A 58 20.03 5.75 -1.91
N GLY A 59 18.99 6.41 -2.47
CA GLY A 59 17.88 5.74 -3.12
C GLY A 59 16.87 5.22 -2.11
N TYR A 60 15.72 4.77 -2.61
CA TYR A 60 14.79 4.04 -1.78
C TYR A 60 15.44 2.73 -1.28
N PRO A 61 15.14 2.28 -0.06
CA PRO A 61 15.62 1.00 0.43
C PRO A 61 15.30 -0.11 -0.58
N GLU A 62 16.15 -1.13 -0.68
CA GLU A 62 15.93 -2.23 -1.64
C GLU A 62 14.56 -2.92 -1.45
N PHE A 63 14.05 -2.98 -0.21
CA PHE A 63 12.71 -3.47 0.11
C PHE A 63 11.56 -2.55 -0.38
N MET A 64 11.85 -1.39 -0.96
CA MET A 64 10.83 -0.58 -1.64
C MET A 64 10.99 -0.64 -3.16
N LEU A 65 12.07 -1.25 -3.67
CA LEU A 65 12.38 -1.36 -5.09
C LEU A 65 12.29 -2.81 -5.62
N ARG A 66 12.32 -3.84 -4.76
CA ARG A 66 12.27 -5.27 -5.13
C ARG A 66 11.04 -6.04 -4.63
N ASP A 67 10.13 -5.37 -3.92
CA ASP A 67 9.26 -6.05 -2.93
C ASP A 67 7.88 -6.48 -3.40
N ALA A 68 7.36 -6.01 -4.53
CA ALA A 68 5.97 -6.31 -4.87
C ALA A 68 5.77 -7.81 -5.13
N ASP A 69 6.57 -8.39 -6.03
CA ASP A 69 6.50 -9.80 -6.40
C ASP A 69 6.88 -10.70 -5.22
N GLU A 70 7.94 -10.38 -4.46
CA GLU A 70 8.32 -11.18 -3.29
C GLU A 70 7.29 -11.12 -2.16
N LEU A 71 6.64 -9.97 -1.92
CA LEU A 71 5.60 -9.84 -0.89
C LEU A 71 4.33 -10.59 -1.27
N ILE A 72 3.94 -10.60 -2.54
CA ILE A 72 2.78 -11.38 -2.99
C ILE A 72 3.13 -12.87 -3.07
N ASP A 73 4.34 -13.24 -3.51
CA ASP A 73 4.84 -14.62 -3.48
C ASP A 73 4.84 -15.16 -2.05
N ALA A 74 5.36 -14.39 -1.10
CA ALA A 74 5.38 -14.76 0.32
C ALA A 74 3.98 -14.94 0.93
N GLN A 75 2.97 -14.17 0.47
CA GLN A 75 1.59 -14.33 0.93
C GLN A 75 0.99 -15.69 0.55
N TYR A 76 1.44 -16.26 -0.58
CA TYR A 76 0.88 -17.47 -1.18
C TYR A 76 1.86 -18.64 -1.30
N ALA A 77 3.10 -18.53 -0.78
CA ALA A 77 4.12 -19.58 -0.89
C ALA A 77 3.65 -20.97 -0.39
N GLY A 78 2.82 -21.01 0.67
CA GLY A 78 2.22 -22.25 1.18
C GLY A 78 0.86 -22.61 0.57
N HIS A 79 0.32 -21.75 -0.31
CA HIS A 79 -1.02 -21.87 -0.90
C HIS A 79 -1.03 -21.40 -2.37
N PRO A 80 -0.17 -21.96 -3.24
CA PRO A 80 -0.02 -21.48 -4.61
C PRO A 80 -1.33 -21.55 -5.42
N GLY A 81 -2.24 -22.47 -5.10
CA GLY A 81 -3.55 -22.57 -5.75
C GLY A 81 -4.48 -21.37 -5.51
N LEU A 82 -4.22 -20.53 -4.49
CA LEU A 82 -4.99 -19.30 -4.23
C LEU A 82 -4.39 -18.07 -4.90
N ARG A 83 -3.15 -18.16 -5.38
CA ARG A 83 -2.44 -17.05 -6.01
C ARG A 83 -3.16 -16.52 -7.27
N PRO A 84 -3.68 -17.38 -8.17
CA PRO A 84 -4.41 -16.91 -9.37
C PRO A 84 -5.62 -16.01 -9.06
N ILE A 85 -6.27 -16.20 -7.90
CA ILE A 85 -7.39 -15.34 -7.47
C ILE A 85 -6.90 -13.92 -7.19
N ALA A 86 -5.78 -13.81 -6.47
CA ALA A 86 -5.18 -12.51 -6.18
C ALA A 86 -4.66 -11.86 -7.47
N ASP A 87 -4.00 -12.62 -8.35
CA ASP A 87 -3.48 -12.10 -9.62
C ASP A 87 -4.58 -11.49 -10.49
N ALA A 88 -5.75 -12.13 -10.58
CA ALA A 88 -6.88 -11.59 -11.33
C ALA A 88 -7.38 -10.24 -10.77
N LEU A 89 -7.48 -10.10 -9.44
CA LEU A 89 -7.88 -8.85 -8.79
C LEU A 89 -6.82 -7.75 -8.93
N LEU A 90 -5.54 -8.11 -8.88
CA LEU A 90 -4.43 -7.17 -9.04
C LEU A 90 -4.25 -6.73 -10.50
N ALA A 91 -4.53 -7.61 -11.46
CA ALA A 91 -4.56 -7.25 -12.88
C ALA A 91 -5.63 -6.18 -13.14
N TRP A 92 -6.86 -6.38 -12.63
CA TRP A 92 -7.91 -5.36 -12.70
C TRP A 92 -7.45 -4.03 -12.08
N ALA A 93 -6.83 -4.07 -10.90
CA ALA A 93 -6.36 -2.87 -10.22
C ALA A 93 -5.23 -2.14 -10.98
N ALA A 94 -4.36 -2.88 -11.66
CA ALA A 94 -3.27 -2.32 -12.47
C ALA A 94 -3.77 -1.65 -13.76
N GLU A 95 -4.86 -2.16 -14.34
CA GLU A 95 -5.47 -1.64 -15.57
C GLU A 95 -6.50 -0.53 -15.32
N THR A 96 -6.94 -0.34 -14.08
CA THR A 96 -7.98 0.64 -13.73
C THR A 96 -7.38 1.99 -13.33
N GLU A 97 -7.73 3.04 -14.07
CA GLU A 97 -7.31 4.40 -13.76
C GLU A 97 -7.79 4.85 -12.37
N GLY A 98 -6.93 5.57 -11.64
CA GLY A 98 -7.24 6.07 -10.30
C GLY A 98 -7.13 5.03 -9.20
N VAL A 99 -6.62 3.82 -9.49
CA VAL A 99 -6.33 2.79 -8.49
C VAL A 99 -4.84 2.76 -8.18
N GLU A 100 -4.50 2.93 -6.91
CA GLU A 100 -3.16 2.66 -6.38
C GLU A 100 -3.15 1.38 -5.54
N MET A 101 -2.17 0.51 -5.79
CA MET A 101 -1.97 -0.71 -5.02
C MET A 101 -0.92 -0.52 -3.92
N GLN A 102 -1.18 -1.10 -2.76
CA GLN A 102 -0.25 -1.13 -1.64
C GLN A 102 -0.13 -2.56 -1.10
N LEU A 103 0.97 -3.24 -1.46
CA LEU A 103 1.27 -4.58 -0.98
C LEU A 103 1.75 -4.52 0.47
N ARG A 104 1.29 -5.47 1.27
CA ARG A 104 1.66 -5.68 2.67
C ARG A 104 1.91 -7.17 2.88
N LYS A 105 2.61 -7.50 3.96
CA LYS A 105 2.98 -8.89 4.29
C LYS A 105 1.81 -9.90 4.29
N GLY A 106 0.58 -9.46 4.55
CA GLY A 106 -0.58 -10.36 4.66
C GLY A 106 -1.79 -9.98 3.80
N TYR A 107 -1.72 -8.89 3.03
CA TYR A 107 -2.82 -8.43 2.20
C TYR A 107 -2.32 -7.41 1.17
N VAL A 108 -3.15 -7.13 0.17
CA VAL A 108 -2.98 -5.99 -0.74
C VAL A 108 -4.12 -5.00 -0.52
N SER A 109 -3.80 -3.72 -0.37
CA SER A 109 -4.80 -2.64 -0.27
C SER A 109 -4.94 -1.92 -1.59
N LEU A 110 -6.19 -1.63 -1.97
CA LEU A 110 -6.50 -0.82 -3.14
C LEU A 110 -7.02 0.56 -2.69
N HIS A 111 -6.44 1.61 -3.27
CA HIS A 111 -6.68 3.00 -2.92
C HIS A 111 -7.21 3.77 -4.13
N SER A 112 -8.22 4.59 -3.90
CA SER A 112 -8.55 5.69 -4.80
C SER A 112 -7.65 6.90 -4.44
N PRO A 113 -7.70 8.01 -5.20
CA PRO A 113 -6.99 9.23 -4.84
C PRO A 113 -7.39 9.77 -3.46
N ARG A 114 -8.61 9.45 -3.01
CA ARG A 114 -9.17 9.98 -1.77
C ARG A 114 -9.01 9.06 -0.58
N ARG A 115 -9.23 7.74 -0.73
CA ARG A 115 -9.18 6.79 0.38
C ARG A 115 -9.06 5.33 -0.08
N LYS A 116 -8.66 4.46 0.85
CA LYS A 116 -8.70 3.00 0.64
C LYS A 116 -10.15 2.55 0.43
N PHE A 117 -10.38 1.75 -0.61
CA PHE A 117 -11.72 1.28 -0.98
C PHE A 117 -11.85 -0.25 -1.05
N ALA A 118 -10.74 -0.98 -1.15
CA ALA A 118 -10.76 -2.44 -1.08
C ALA A 118 -9.50 -3.05 -0.44
N GLN A 119 -9.61 -4.31 -0.03
CA GLN A 119 -8.48 -5.12 0.43
C GLN A 119 -8.62 -6.56 -0.06
N VAL A 120 -7.53 -7.10 -0.63
CA VAL A 120 -7.39 -8.49 -1.04
C VAL A 120 -6.59 -9.22 0.02
N THR A 121 -7.18 -10.23 0.68
CA THR A 121 -6.55 -10.92 1.81
C THR A 121 -6.69 -12.42 1.63
N ARG A 122 -5.59 -13.17 1.76
CA ARG A 122 -5.69 -14.62 1.94
C ARG A 122 -6.36 -14.90 3.28
N ALA A 123 -7.63 -15.31 3.24
CA ALA A 123 -8.45 -15.42 4.44
C ALA A 123 -8.14 -16.68 5.24
N ASN A 124 -7.91 -17.79 4.55
CA ASN A 124 -7.53 -19.08 5.14
C ASN A 124 -6.77 -19.91 4.09
N ASN A 125 -6.69 -21.23 4.28
CA ASN A 125 -5.95 -22.13 3.40
C ASN A 125 -6.69 -22.47 2.10
N THR A 126 -7.94 -22.04 1.94
CA THR A 126 -8.82 -22.39 0.82
C THR A 126 -9.53 -21.19 0.19
N SER A 127 -9.30 -19.96 0.66
CA SER A 127 -9.99 -18.79 0.11
C SER A 127 -9.24 -17.48 0.25
N VAL A 128 -9.55 -16.56 -0.68
CA VAL A 128 -9.19 -15.15 -0.65
C VAL A 128 -10.46 -14.33 -0.37
N ASP A 129 -10.39 -13.43 0.60
CA ASP A 129 -11.47 -12.49 0.88
C ASP A 129 -11.13 -11.15 0.18
N LEU A 130 -12.08 -10.66 -0.61
CA LEU A 130 -12.12 -9.29 -1.12
C LEU A 130 -13.06 -8.50 -0.21
N THR A 131 -12.51 -7.61 0.62
CA THR A 131 -13.32 -6.72 1.46
C THR A 131 -13.40 -5.33 0.83
N LEU A 132 -14.58 -4.72 0.92
CA LEU A 132 -14.97 -3.55 0.14
C LEU A 132 -15.57 -2.49 1.06
N ARG A 133 -15.19 -1.23 0.82
CA ARG A 133 -15.90 -0.07 1.35
C ARG A 133 -16.99 0.29 0.35
N LEU A 134 -18.16 -0.30 0.53
CA LEU A 134 -19.22 -0.28 -0.47
C LEU A 134 -20.58 -0.14 0.22
N ASP A 135 -21.30 0.93 -0.12
CA ASP A 135 -22.71 1.06 0.27
C ASP A 135 -23.58 0.29 -0.73
N ALA A 136 -23.85 -0.98 -0.40
CA ALA A 136 -24.74 -1.87 -1.16
C ALA A 136 -25.44 -2.85 -0.20
N PRO A 137 -26.60 -3.43 -0.56
CA PRO A 137 -27.20 -4.51 0.20
C PRO A 137 -26.27 -5.74 0.29
N ALA A 138 -26.30 -6.45 1.42
CA ALA A 138 -25.57 -7.70 1.58
C ALA A 138 -26.40 -8.86 0.99
N GLU A 139 -26.39 -8.98 -0.33
CA GLU A 139 -27.19 -9.94 -1.08
C GLU A 139 -26.35 -10.69 -2.13
N GLY A 140 -26.79 -11.89 -2.50
CA GLY A 140 -26.09 -12.74 -3.45
C GLY A 140 -24.68 -13.11 -2.97
N ARG A 141 -23.65 -12.67 -3.71
CA ARG A 141 -22.24 -12.93 -3.38
C ARG A 141 -21.67 -11.96 -2.35
N LEU A 142 -22.34 -10.83 -2.11
CA LEU A 142 -21.95 -9.83 -1.12
C LEU A 142 -22.44 -10.24 0.27
N SER A 143 -21.51 -10.34 1.21
CA SER A 143 -21.79 -10.59 2.62
C SER A 143 -21.45 -9.37 3.47
N ALA A 144 -22.24 -9.15 4.53
CA ALA A 144 -21.92 -8.14 5.53
C ALA A 144 -20.77 -8.61 6.42
N VAL A 145 -19.85 -7.69 6.74
CA VAL A 145 -18.76 -7.91 7.69
C VAL A 145 -18.98 -7.06 8.92
N LYS A 146 -18.87 -7.68 10.10
CA LYS A 146 -18.84 -6.94 11.35
C LYS A 146 -17.48 -6.24 11.47
N VAL A 147 -17.49 -4.94 11.22
CA VAL A 147 -16.32 -4.07 11.36
C VAL A 147 -16.24 -3.47 12.76
N ARG A 148 -15.03 -3.08 13.18
CA ARG A 148 -14.81 -2.30 14.40
C ARG A 148 -15.11 -0.83 14.12
N ASP A 149 -15.34 -0.04 15.16
CA ASP A 149 -15.49 1.41 15.02
C ASP A 149 -14.26 2.01 14.31
N GLY A 150 -14.50 2.70 13.20
CA GLY A 150 -13.47 3.30 12.35
C GLY A 150 -12.94 2.41 11.23
N ASP A 151 -13.41 1.16 11.10
CA ASP A 151 -13.21 0.33 9.92
C ASP A 151 -14.42 0.44 8.98
N PHE A 152 -14.15 0.46 7.68
CA PHE A 152 -15.10 0.82 6.64
C PHE A 152 -15.26 -0.28 5.59
N PHE A 153 -14.64 -1.45 5.80
CA PHE A 153 -14.81 -2.62 4.94
C PHE A 153 -15.96 -3.51 5.41
N ASP A 154 -17.18 -2.99 5.35
CA ASP A 154 -18.37 -3.66 5.85
C ASP A 154 -19.03 -4.60 4.83
N ARG A 155 -18.45 -4.71 3.63
CA ARG A 155 -18.85 -5.64 2.58
C ARG A 155 -17.71 -6.56 2.19
N LYS A 156 -18.07 -7.79 1.79
CA LYS A 156 -17.09 -8.81 1.42
C LYS A 156 -17.62 -9.84 0.44
N VAL A 157 -16.75 -10.22 -0.48
CA VAL A 157 -16.88 -11.43 -1.31
C VAL A 157 -15.78 -12.41 -0.92
N ARG A 158 -16.14 -13.68 -0.75
CA ARG A 158 -15.19 -14.78 -0.55
C ARG A 158 -15.00 -15.54 -1.86
N LEU A 159 -13.75 -15.72 -2.25
CA LEU A 159 -13.32 -16.31 -3.52
C LEU A 159 -12.50 -17.57 -3.23
N THR A 160 -12.77 -18.64 -3.97
CA THR A 160 -12.18 -19.97 -3.82
C THR A 160 -11.49 -20.45 -5.08
N SER A 161 -11.78 -19.84 -6.22
CA SER A 161 -11.13 -20.08 -7.51
C SER A 161 -10.91 -18.76 -8.27
N ALA A 162 -10.08 -18.78 -9.31
CA ALA A 162 -9.90 -17.62 -10.18
C ALA A 162 -11.16 -17.32 -11.02
N GLU A 163 -11.96 -18.35 -11.33
CA GLU A 163 -13.23 -18.22 -12.04
C GLU A 163 -14.27 -17.42 -11.23
N ASP A 164 -14.11 -17.37 -9.91
CA ASP A 164 -14.95 -16.54 -9.04
C ASP A 164 -14.72 -15.04 -9.27
N VAL A 165 -13.64 -14.62 -9.94
CA VAL A 165 -13.36 -13.23 -10.31
C VAL A 165 -13.99 -12.93 -11.68
N ASP A 166 -15.32 -12.86 -11.67
CA ASP A 166 -16.18 -12.59 -12.82
C ASP A 166 -16.65 -11.13 -12.87
N ASP A 167 -17.48 -10.80 -13.86
CA ASP A 167 -17.99 -9.45 -14.09
C ASP A 167 -18.76 -8.89 -12.88
N ASP A 168 -19.45 -9.73 -12.11
CA ASP A 168 -20.16 -9.31 -10.90
C ASP A 168 -19.17 -8.82 -9.83
N VAL A 169 -18.08 -9.57 -9.60
CA VAL A 169 -17.04 -9.19 -8.63
C VAL A 169 -16.29 -7.95 -9.07
N LEU A 170 -15.95 -7.84 -10.35
CA LEU A 170 -15.32 -6.64 -10.90
C LEU A 170 -16.27 -5.43 -10.84
N GLY A 171 -17.57 -5.65 -11.02
CA GLY A 171 -18.61 -4.63 -10.84
C GLY A 171 -18.64 -4.07 -9.41
N PHE A 172 -18.53 -4.92 -8.38
CA PHE A 172 -18.44 -4.45 -7.00
C PHE A 172 -17.17 -3.65 -6.71
N LEU A 173 -16.04 -4.01 -7.33
CA LEU A 173 -14.78 -3.26 -7.22
C LEU A 173 -14.88 -1.88 -7.88
N ALA A 174 -15.47 -1.81 -9.08
CA ALA A 174 -15.67 -0.58 -9.80
C ALA A 174 -16.63 0.36 -9.05
N GLU A 175 -17.73 -0.16 -8.52
CA GLU A 175 -18.67 0.64 -7.73
C GLU A 175 -18.05 1.10 -6.40
N ALA A 176 -17.29 0.23 -5.73
CA ALA A 176 -16.52 0.63 -4.56
C ALA A 176 -15.51 1.73 -4.93
N LEU A 177 -14.76 1.63 -6.02
CA LEU A 177 -13.86 2.70 -6.48
C LEU A 177 -14.63 4.00 -6.71
N HIS A 178 -15.76 3.96 -7.41
CA HIS A 178 -16.58 5.13 -7.72
C HIS A 178 -17.09 5.85 -6.46
N GLN A 179 -17.69 5.13 -5.51
CA GLN A 179 -18.16 5.71 -4.24
C GLN A 179 -17.03 6.25 -3.36
N ASN A 180 -15.78 5.83 -3.64
CA ASN A 180 -14.62 6.12 -2.82
C ASN A 180 -13.60 7.03 -3.46
N SER A 181 -13.73 7.39 -4.74
CA SER A 181 -12.91 8.40 -5.41
C SER A 181 -13.20 9.81 -4.91
#